data_AF-G4TEW5-F1
#
_entry.id   AF-G4TEW5-F1
#
_cell.length_a   1.000
_cell.length_b   1.000
_cell.length_c   1.000
_cell.angle_alpha   90.00
_cell.angle_beta   90.00
_cell.angle_gamma   90.00
#
_symmetry.space_group_name_H-M   'P 1'
#
loop_
_entity.id
_entity.type
_entity.pdbx_description
1 polymer ?
#
loop_
_entity_poly.entity_id
_entity_poly.type
_entity_poly.pdbx_seq_one_letter_code
_entity_poly.pdbx_strand_id
1 'polypeptide(L)'
;MHPPEAPSGSVYTSCYCEENIYLLGKAFLESSAAFILSWEASVVFISNETKTVILCQAANSRRDYFLPGHFPVVWDYHVILILTSKTSGESFVYDFDTRMKMGCPFDEYYDGTFPLGETLPKQFQRQGCFIRWTKDY
;
A
#
# COMPACT_ATOMS: atom_id res chain seq x y z
N MET A 1 9.29 -15.60 2.12
CA MET A 1 8.32 -16.23 1.18
C MET A 1 8.21 -15.37 -0.08
N HIS A 2 7.76 -15.88 -1.23
CA HIS A 2 7.49 -15.02 -2.40
C HIS A 2 6.04 -14.47 -2.32
N PRO A 3 5.83 -13.16 -2.53
CA PRO A 3 4.50 -12.58 -2.56
C PRO A 3 3.69 -13.10 -3.76
N PRO A 4 2.35 -13.19 -3.66
CA PRO A 4 1.49 -13.46 -4.81
C PRO A 4 1.73 -12.40 -5.89
N GLU A 5 1.91 -12.82 -7.14
CA GLU A 5 1.99 -11.86 -8.24
C GLU A 5 0.63 -11.20 -8.45
N ALA A 6 0.64 -9.90 -8.75
CA ALA A 6 -0.60 -9.20 -9.09
C ALA A 6 -1.21 -9.84 -10.36
N PRO A 7 -2.54 -10.08 -10.39
CA PRO A 7 -3.19 -10.66 -11.56
C PRO A 7 -2.91 -9.86 -12.83
N SER A 8 -2.65 -10.58 -13.93
CA SER A 8 -2.44 -9.97 -15.25
C SER A 8 -3.70 -9.21 -15.68
N GLY A 9 -3.52 -8.00 -16.21
CA GLY A 9 -4.64 -7.13 -16.60
C GLY A 9 -5.31 -6.38 -15.45
N SER A 10 -4.63 -6.26 -14.29
CA SER A 10 -5.09 -5.37 -13.21
C SER A 10 -5.39 -3.97 -13.73
N VAL A 11 -6.61 -3.50 -13.46
CA VAL A 11 -7.10 -2.19 -13.92
C VAL A 11 -6.51 -1.09 -13.04
N TYR A 12 -6.08 0.00 -13.68
CA TYR A 12 -5.60 1.19 -13.00
C TYR A 12 -6.24 2.45 -13.58
N THR A 13 -6.83 3.24 -12.70
CA THR A 13 -7.33 4.58 -12.98
C THR A 13 -6.69 5.56 -11.99
N SER A 14 -5.98 6.58 -12.49
CA SER A 14 -5.32 7.59 -11.65
C SER A 14 -6.35 8.33 -10.78
N CYS A 15 -6.00 8.56 -9.50
CA CYS A 15 -6.85 9.18 -8.48
C CYS A 15 -8.10 8.38 -8.05
N TYR A 16 -8.20 7.11 -8.42
CA TYR A 16 -9.22 6.17 -7.95
C TYR A 16 -8.57 4.96 -7.24
N CYS A 17 -7.63 5.24 -6.34
CA CYS A 17 -6.84 4.22 -5.64
C CYS A 17 -7.72 3.21 -4.88
N GLU A 18 -8.84 3.66 -4.32
CA GLU A 18 -9.86 2.86 -3.67
C GLU A 18 -10.51 1.82 -4.62
N GLU A 19 -10.84 2.21 -5.86
CA GLU A 19 -11.41 1.28 -6.85
C GLU A 19 -10.33 0.34 -7.37
N ASN A 20 -9.12 0.85 -7.63
CA ASN A 20 -7.99 0.03 -8.08
C ASN A 20 -7.67 -1.08 -7.07
N ILE A 21 -7.62 -0.73 -5.78
CA ILE A 21 -7.37 -1.69 -4.69
C ILE A 21 -8.56 -2.63 -4.48
N TYR A 22 -9.79 -2.14 -4.59
CA TYR A 22 -10.98 -3.00 -4.52
C TYR A 22 -10.95 -4.09 -5.61
N LEU A 23 -10.69 -3.70 -6.87
CA LEU A 23 -10.61 -4.63 -7.98
C LEU A 23 -9.45 -5.62 -7.83
N LEU A 24 -8.29 -5.14 -7.36
CA LEU A 24 -7.13 -5.99 -7.10
C LEU A 24 -7.41 -7.02 -5.99
N GLY A 25 -7.96 -6.59 -4.86
CA GLY A 25 -8.33 -7.46 -3.75
C GLY A 25 -9.38 -8.49 -4.17
N LYS A 26 -10.39 -8.07 -4.94
CA LYS A 26 -11.38 -8.97 -5.52
C LYS A 26 -10.74 -10.02 -6.41
N ALA A 27 -9.85 -9.63 -7.32
CA ALA A 27 -9.17 -10.55 -8.22
C ALA A 27 -8.33 -11.59 -7.47
N PHE A 28 -7.63 -11.18 -6.39
CA PHE A 28 -6.92 -12.12 -5.53
C PHE A 28 -7.85 -13.13 -4.83
N LEU A 29 -8.97 -12.66 -4.28
CA LEU A 29 -9.94 -13.52 -3.59
C LEU A 29 -10.67 -14.47 -4.54
N GLU A 30 -10.82 -14.09 -5.81
CA GLU A 30 -11.43 -14.91 -6.85
C GLU A 30 -10.40 -15.85 -7.52
N SER A 31 -9.10 -15.65 -7.30
CA SER A 31 -8.04 -16.44 -7.96
C SER A 31 -8.07 -17.93 -7.59
N SER A 32 -8.22 -18.27 -6.30
CA SER A 32 -8.26 -19.64 -5.82
C SER A 32 -8.68 -19.74 -4.35
N ALA A 33 -9.27 -20.87 -3.96
CA ALA A 33 -9.50 -21.18 -2.56
C ALA A 33 -8.19 -21.28 -1.75
N ALA A 34 -7.10 -21.73 -2.39
CA ALA A 34 -5.77 -21.82 -1.78
C ALA A 34 -5.25 -20.44 -1.34
N PHE A 35 -5.49 -19.40 -2.15
CA PHE A 35 -5.13 -18.03 -1.78
C PHE A 35 -5.77 -17.62 -0.45
N ILE A 36 -7.09 -17.83 -0.31
CA ILE A 36 -7.85 -17.47 0.90
C ILE A 36 -7.33 -18.22 2.14
N LEU A 37 -6.87 -19.47 1.96
CA LEU A 37 -6.31 -20.28 3.05
C LEU A 37 -4.89 -19.81 3.46
N SER A 38 -4.10 -19.30 2.52
CA SER A 38 -2.71 -18.90 2.76
C SER A 38 -2.54 -17.44 3.14
N TRP A 39 -3.45 -16.56 2.70
CA TRP A 39 -3.28 -15.11 2.79
C TRP A 39 -4.44 -14.45 3.50
N GLU A 40 -4.11 -13.40 4.22
CA GLU A 40 -5.05 -12.43 4.75
C GLU A 40 -4.90 -11.11 4.00
N ALA A 41 -6.01 -10.58 3.48
CA ALA A 41 -6.04 -9.33 2.75
C ALA A 41 -6.57 -8.19 3.64
N SER A 42 -5.83 -7.09 3.71
CA SER A 42 -6.21 -5.87 4.41
C SER A 42 -6.16 -4.68 3.46
N VAL A 43 -7.21 -3.86 3.46
CA VAL A 43 -7.26 -2.60 2.72
C VAL A 43 -6.95 -1.48 3.71
N VAL A 44 -5.95 -0.66 3.41
CA VAL A 44 -5.49 0.39 4.31
C VAL A 44 -5.74 1.75 3.68
N PHE A 45 -6.51 2.57 4.38
CA PHE A 45 -6.69 3.98 4.07
C PHE A 45 -5.65 4.79 4.84
N ILE A 46 -4.87 5.57 4.10
CA ILE A 46 -3.82 6.44 4.61
C ILE A 46 -4.31 7.87 4.42
N SER A 47 -4.57 8.58 5.51
CA SER A 47 -5.01 9.98 5.46
C SER A 47 -4.58 10.68 6.74
N ASN A 48 -5.13 11.84 7.03
CA ASN A 48 -5.04 12.51 8.33
C ASN A 48 -6.22 13.49 8.47
N GLU A 49 -6.35 14.10 9.64
CA GLU A 49 -7.44 15.04 9.94
C GLU A 49 -7.58 16.18 8.92
N THR A 50 -6.46 16.68 8.42
CA THR A 50 -6.43 17.81 7.47
C THR A 50 -6.52 17.39 6.01
N LYS A 51 -6.54 16.08 5.71
CA LYS A 51 -6.50 15.53 4.35
C LYS A 51 -5.35 16.12 3.53
N THR A 52 -4.15 16.07 4.11
CA THR A 52 -2.93 16.57 3.49
C THR A 52 -1.74 15.69 3.85
N VAL A 53 -1.88 14.37 3.76
CA VAL A 53 -0.79 13.45 4.12
C VAL A 53 0.31 13.47 3.05
N ILE A 54 1.58 13.54 3.47
CA ILE A 54 2.72 13.43 2.55
C ILE A 54 3.15 11.96 2.42
N LEU A 55 3.19 11.47 1.19
CA LEU A 55 3.68 10.15 0.82
C LEU A 55 4.86 10.27 -0.14
N CYS A 56 5.97 9.60 0.19
CA CYS A 56 7.07 9.38 -0.76
C CYS A 56 6.80 8.11 -1.58
N GLN A 57 7.32 8.03 -2.80
CA GLN A 57 7.00 6.92 -3.73
C GLN A 57 8.23 6.11 -4.13
N ALA A 58 9.26 6.03 -3.29
CA ALA A 58 10.60 5.59 -3.69
C ALA A 58 11.19 4.54 -2.74
N ALA A 59 11.70 3.43 -3.30
CA ALA A 59 12.49 2.47 -2.54
C ALA A 59 13.76 3.12 -1.98
N ASN A 60 14.11 2.82 -0.73
CA ASN A 60 15.39 3.21 -0.11
C ASN A 60 15.68 4.72 -0.07
N SER A 61 14.65 5.57 0.03
CA SER A 61 14.77 7.04 -0.01
C SER A 61 15.54 7.68 1.15
N ARG A 62 16.10 6.89 2.09
CA ARG A 62 16.89 7.35 3.25
C ARG A 62 18.07 8.29 2.93
N ARG A 63 18.43 8.55 1.66
CA ARG A 63 19.54 9.45 1.32
C ARG A 63 19.24 10.59 0.36
N ASP A 64 18.06 10.67 -0.27
CA ASP A 64 17.97 11.51 -1.48
C ASP A 64 16.52 11.88 -1.90
N TYR A 65 15.75 12.44 -0.95
CA TYR A 65 14.34 12.88 -1.15
C TYR A 65 14.14 13.95 -2.23
N PHE A 66 15.23 14.54 -2.73
CA PHE A 66 15.22 15.61 -3.73
C PHE A 66 15.80 15.16 -5.07
N LEU A 67 16.02 13.85 -5.27
CA LEU A 67 16.39 13.37 -6.60
C LEU A 67 15.27 13.71 -7.60
N PRO A 68 15.62 14.21 -8.79
CA PRO A 68 14.65 14.45 -9.85
C PRO A 68 13.77 13.21 -10.07
N GLY A 69 12.45 13.40 -9.96
CA GLY A 69 11.47 12.33 -10.15
C GLY A 69 11.06 11.54 -8.89
N HIS A 70 11.64 11.84 -7.73
CA HIS A 70 11.34 11.18 -6.45
C HIS A 70 10.71 12.16 -5.45
N PHE A 71 9.76 12.97 -5.93
CA PHE A 71 9.15 14.02 -5.11
C PHE A 71 8.06 13.45 -4.21
N PRO A 72 7.96 13.90 -2.94
CA PRO A 72 6.81 13.62 -2.11
C PRO A 72 5.55 14.20 -2.73
N VAL A 73 4.44 13.46 -2.62
CA VAL A 73 3.11 13.89 -3.07
C VAL A 73 2.23 14.15 -1.86
N VAL A 74 1.47 15.24 -1.89
CA VAL A 74 0.45 15.54 -0.88
C VAL A 74 -0.86 14.93 -1.33
N TRP A 75 -1.40 14.03 -0.51
CA TRP A 75 -2.67 13.34 -0.74
C TRP A 75 -3.71 13.79 0.26
N ASP A 76 -4.97 13.84 -0.17
CA ASP A 76 -6.10 13.90 0.75
C ASP A 76 -6.30 12.55 1.45
N TYR A 77 -6.21 11.47 0.69
CA TYR A 77 -6.03 10.10 1.17
C TYR A 77 -5.36 9.24 0.10
N HIS A 78 -4.87 8.08 0.49
CA HIS A 78 -4.40 7.03 -0.41
C HIS A 78 -4.82 5.65 0.08
N VAL A 79 -5.00 4.70 -0.82
CA VAL A 79 -5.44 3.34 -0.50
C VAL A 79 -4.45 2.33 -1.03
N ILE A 80 -4.08 1.38 -0.17
CA ILE A 80 -3.20 0.26 -0.52
C ILE A 80 -3.79 -1.07 -0.08
N LEU A 81 -3.33 -2.15 -0.71
CA LEU A 81 -3.61 -3.51 -0.28
C LEU A 81 -2.39 -4.09 0.43
N ILE A 82 -2.62 -4.74 1.57
CA ILE A 82 -1.61 -5.53 2.28
C ILE A 82 -2.05 -6.99 2.28
N LEU A 83 -1.16 -7.86 1.80
CA LEU A 83 -1.31 -9.31 1.92
C LEU A 83 -0.37 -9.85 2.99
N THR A 84 -0.94 -10.45 4.03
CA THR A 84 -0.19 -11.05 5.13
C THR A 84 -0.27 -12.57 5.02
N SER A 85 0.88 -13.22 5.01
CA SER A 85 0.95 -14.69 5.05
C SER A 85 0.44 -15.20 6.39
N LYS A 86 -0.57 -16.07 6.37
CA LYS A 86 -1.12 -16.69 7.59
C LYS A 86 -0.14 -17.66 8.24
N THR A 87 0.85 -18.15 7.50
CA THR A 87 1.85 -19.10 7.99
C THR A 87 3.10 -18.40 8.53
N SER A 88 3.65 -17.43 7.79
CA SER A 88 4.90 -16.76 8.20
C SER A 88 4.69 -15.42 8.90
N GLY A 89 3.51 -14.81 8.78
CA GLY A 89 3.25 -13.45 9.26
C GLY A 89 3.92 -12.35 8.43
N GLU A 90 4.64 -12.70 7.36
CA GLU A 90 5.24 -11.73 6.44
C GLU A 90 4.16 -10.98 5.66
N SER A 91 4.33 -9.66 5.54
CA SER A 91 3.37 -8.76 4.89
C SER A 91 3.97 -8.12 3.64
N PHE A 92 3.18 -8.02 2.59
CA PHE A 92 3.56 -7.44 1.31
C PHE A 92 2.53 -6.40 0.86
N VAL A 93 3.02 -5.28 0.30
CA VAL A 93 2.20 -4.14 -0.10
C VAL A 93 2.03 -4.10 -1.61
N TYR A 94 0.80 -3.82 -2.02
CA TYR A 94 0.39 -3.59 -3.39
C TYR A 94 -0.20 -2.20 -3.48
N ASP A 95 0.48 -1.36 -4.24
CA ASP A 95 0.16 0.03 -4.48
C ASP A 95 0.50 0.32 -5.94
N PHE A 96 -0.47 0.85 -6.70
CA PHE A 96 -0.26 1.20 -8.10
C PHE A 96 0.46 2.54 -8.28
N ASP A 97 0.44 3.40 -7.26
CA ASP A 97 0.96 4.76 -7.33
C ASP A 97 2.37 4.88 -6.70
N THR A 98 2.97 3.78 -6.23
CA THR A 98 4.38 3.74 -5.80
C THR A 98 5.32 3.37 -6.95
N ARG A 99 6.58 3.80 -6.87
CA ARG A 99 7.65 3.35 -7.79
C ARG A 99 8.36 2.08 -7.30
N MET A 100 7.98 1.55 -6.15
CA MET A 100 8.47 0.27 -5.65
C MET A 100 7.86 -0.89 -6.44
N LYS A 101 8.44 -2.09 -6.32
CA LYS A 101 7.83 -3.27 -6.97
C LYS A 101 6.46 -3.56 -6.35
N MET A 102 5.55 -4.04 -7.18
CA MET A 102 4.28 -4.60 -6.73
C MET A 102 4.56 -5.82 -5.83
N GLY A 103 3.93 -5.89 -4.66
CA GLY A 103 4.23 -6.91 -3.65
C GLY A 103 5.58 -6.70 -2.97
N CYS A 104 6.01 -5.46 -2.75
CA CYS A 104 7.21 -5.19 -1.95
C CYS A 104 6.97 -5.53 -0.46
N PRO A 105 8.01 -5.93 0.30
CA PRO A 105 7.88 -6.14 1.74
C PRO A 105 7.35 -4.89 2.46
N PHE A 106 6.50 -5.09 3.47
CA PHE A 106 5.89 -3.98 4.21
C PHE A 106 6.91 -2.99 4.78
N ASP A 107 8.01 -3.49 5.37
CA ASP A 107 9.04 -2.62 5.95
C ASP A 107 9.74 -1.76 4.89
N GLU A 108 10.00 -2.33 3.70
CA GLU A 108 10.58 -1.59 2.58
C GLU A 108 9.62 -0.51 2.08
N TYR A 109 8.32 -0.85 1.97
CA TYR A 109 7.27 0.11 1.63
C TYR A 109 7.18 1.23 2.65
N TYR A 110 7.14 0.88 3.93
CA TYR A 110 7.01 1.82 5.03
C TYR A 110 8.16 2.82 5.05
N ASP A 111 9.40 2.31 5.01
CA ASP A 111 10.60 3.13 5.06
C ASP A 111 10.72 4.07 3.86
N GLY A 112 10.35 3.61 2.67
CA GLY A 112 10.42 4.43 1.46
C GLY A 112 9.25 5.41 1.30
N THR A 113 8.11 5.14 1.94
CA THR A 113 6.89 5.97 1.86
C THR A 113 6.82 7.03 2.96
N PHE A 114 7.24 6.68 4.17
CA PHE A 114 7.18 7.56 5.36
C PHE A 114 8.57 7.87 5.95
N PRO A 115 9.58 8.21 5.14
CA PRO A 115 10.95 8.31 5.62
C PRO A 115 11.17 9.47 6.62
N LEU A 116 10.31 10.50 6.55
CA LEU A 116 10.37 11.66 7.42
C LEU A 116 9.56 11.49 8.72
N GLY A 117 8.65 10.51 8.79
CA GLY A 117 7.89 10.18 10.01
C GLY A 117 7.44 11.41 10.82
N GLU A 118 7.93 11.50 12.05
CA GLU A 118 7.61 12.57 13.01
C GLU A 118 8.29 13.92 12.72
N THR A 119 9.26 13.99 11.80
CA THR A 119 9.95 15.24 11.44
C THR A 119 9.08 16.14 10.56
N LEU A 120 8.03 15.60 9.93
CA LEU A 120 7.04 16.41 9.20
C LEU A 120 6.19 17.23 10.17
N PRO A 121 5.74 18.44 9.80
CA PRO A 121 4.68 19.12 10.55
C PRO A 121 3.46 18.21 10.71
N LYS A 122 2.81 18.23 11.89
CA LYS A 122 1.71 17.30 12.24
C LYS A 122 0.61 17.22 11.18
N GLN A 123 0.26 18.33 10.55
CA GLN A 123 -0.73 18.42 9.47
C GLN A 123 -0.37 17.60 8.21
N PHE A 124 0.89 17.21 8.04
CA PHE A 124 1.35 16.40 6.90
C PHE A 124 1.67 14.95 7.28
N GLN A 125 1.62 14.61 8.57
CA GLN A 125 1.88 13.26 9.05
C GLN A 125 0.69 12.35 8.77
N ARG A 126 0.96 11.06 8.56
CA ARG A 126 -0.08 10.04 8.37
C ARG A 126 -0.83 9.73 9.67
N GLN A 127 -2.10 9.39 9.53
CA GLN A 127 -2.91 8.62 10.46
C GLN A 127 -3.45 7.43 9.66
N GLY A 128 -3.19 6.21 10.11
CA GLY A 128 -3.64 5.00 9.42
C GLY A 128 -5.00 4.56 9.94
N CYS A 129 -5.94 4.30 9.02
CA CYS A 129 -7.15 3.53 9.33
C CYS A 129 -7.02 2.17 8.64
N PHE A 130 -7.05 1.10 9.43
CA PHE A 130 -6.98 -0.28 8.93
C PHE A 130 -8.39 -0.82 8.73
N ILE A 131 -8.74 -1.19 7.50
CA ILE A 131 -9.95 -1.94 7.21
C ILE A 131 -9.53 -3.38 6.89
N ARG A 132 -9.68 -4.27 7.87
CA ARG A 132 -9.48 -5.70 7.65
C ARG A 132 -10.67 -6.24 6.88
N TRP A 133 -10.43 -6.81 5.70
CA TRP A 133 -11.46 -7.52 4.96
C TRP A 133 -11.51 -8.97 5.45
N THR A 134 -12.39 -9.24 6.42
CA THR A 134 -12.82 -10.60 6.71
C THR A 134 -13.94 -10.95 5.74
N LYS A 135 -13.76 -12.01 4.96
CA LYS A 135 -14.87 -12.63 4.22
C LYS A 135 -15.77 -13.30 5.26
N ASP A 136 -16.65 -12.54 5.89
CA ASP A 136 -17.76 -13.07 6.66
C ASP A 136 -18.89 -13.40 5.67
N TYR A 137 -18.76 -14.55 4.98
CA TYR A 137 -19.87 -15.19 4.27
C TYR A 137 -20.17 -16.52 4.95
#